data_AF-A0A7K0NWW2-F1
#
_entry.id   AF-A0A7K0NWW2-F1
#
_cell.length_a   1.000
_cell.length_b   1.000
_cell.length_c   1.000
_cell.angle_alpha   90.00
_cell.angle_beta   90.00
_cell.angle_gamma   90.00
#
_symmetry.space_group_name_H-M   'P 1'
#
loop_
_entity.id
_entity.type
_entity.pdbx_description
1 polymer ?
#
loop_
_entity_poly.entity_id
_entity_poly.type
_entity_poly.pdbx_seq_one_letter_code
_entity_poly.pdbx_strand_id
1 'polypeptide(L)'
;MSSVPGPAVPDWNPEFEFTGDLEHVRVLASRLTASPQFSCPQQEARKARPAMFPVRDRKASRAEAPPFADVPVGLVRDAILEHSARGAVPTAESVGQSALRSAAPRGLAAPTGQVVLAGVMGYREVVRGLRAAGDFPQGAVLVNDLVVSEPHVGGGVVEWAAWALNWVGSDGTREVHLLVWRAAGSRPRPNAVLGVIARSAAEGYRAEPLVSWSHRYEPSTVQPPPVSRVRIREVGLLDGTSTVLFDDTPERARELFDRSVRHALPILAGGAHLPGRGCTSCSIRPECQGLAQVPGVLSVAGRAAYPRSLSTSDLWSHSVCPHQVHLLSDLGLPREPSAPFEAAQRGILVHAWLEAAHGRGVRCLEADLPTGAVVAEAGSLADPGEVGRSLGWGADEASVVAPYLQRHPDQCPLSADAHEVVRPECAITVHDTDADIILTTRPDLVIERSVPGSPGAPDRPTFLIRETKTLTMRRLEAHDEISLIHHFPQVAAAICLLAAGVDPLSPGRVIDPSGSVVEIELLGADDASVVAFALDDPHVVLAARASLAQRVDEWVHDDTHAPRPGRQCERCPVRAWCSAMTLPDPDDLDGPSDVAAGDPSGAAALPRDILALIEADMGVVSHEEFDF
;
A
#
# COMPACT_ATOMS: atom_id res chain seq x y z
N MET A 1 -0.63 44.56 -1.34
CA MET A 1 0.65 43.84 -1.47
C MET A 1 0.54 43.00 -2.72
N SER A 2 1.37 43.24 -3.75
CA SER A 2 1.40 42.37 -4.93
C SER A 2 1.84 40.99 -4.47
N SER A 3 0.94 40.00 -4.51
CA SER A 3 1.29 38.61 -4.30
C SER A 3 2.25 38.19 -5.41
N VAL A 4 3.44 37.74 -5.02
CA VAL A 4 4.30 36.99 -5.94
C VAL A 4 3.50 35.73 -6.32
N PRO A 5 3.34 35.42 -7.62
CA PRO A 5 2.64 34.20 -8.01
C PRO A 5 3.33 32.99 -7.37
N GLY A 6 2.54 32.02 -6.89
CA GLY A 6 3.07 30.75 -6.41
C GLY A 6 3.89 30.01 -7.49
N PRO A 7 4.58 28.91 -7.12
CA PRO A 7 5.37 28.13 -8.06
C PRO A 7 4.47 27.61 -9.19
N ALA A 8 4.98 27.70 -10.42
CA ALA A 8 4.26 27.21 -11.59
C ALA A 8 4.08 25.69 -11.50
N VAL A 9 2.83 25.24 -11.52
CA VAL A 9 2.50 23.82 -11.71
C VAL A 9 2.88 23.43 -13.14
N PRO A 10 3.50 22.27 -13.37
CA PRO A 10 3.81 21.84 -14.72
C PRO A 10 2.56 21.51 -15.53
N ASP A 11 2.61 21.80 -16.83
CA ASP A 11 1.63 21.32 -17.80
C ASP A 11 1.64 19.79 -17.83
N TRP A 12 0.49 19.19 -18.15
CA TRP A 12 0.38 17.76 -18.41
C TRP A 12 -0.36 17.55 -19.71
N ASN A 13 0.23 16.73 -20.58
CA ASN A 13 -0.37 16.32 -21.83
C ASN A 13 -0.87 14.88 -21.68
N PRO A 14 -2.17 14.66 -21.40
CA PRO A 14 -2.72 13.32 -21.30
C PRO A 14 -2.55 12.59 -22.63
N GLU A 15 -2.17 11.31 -22.56
CA GLU A 15 -1.93 10.43 -23.72
C GLU A 15 -3.22 9.86 -24.33
N PHE A 16 -4.38 10.36 -23.88
CA PHE A 16 -5.70 9.86 -24.21
C PHE A 16 -6.69 11.01 -24.41
N GLU A 17 -7.82 10.72 -25.05
CA GLU A 17 -8.85 11.73 -25.30
C GLU A 17 -9.61 12.08 -24.00
N PHE A 18 -9.85 13.37 -23.78
CA PHE A 18 -10.54 13.85 -22.59
C PHE A 18 -11.54 14.98 -22.90
N THR A 19 -12.41 15.23 -21.93
CA THR A 19 -13.32 16.37 -21.86
C THR A 19 -13.06 17.15 -20.56
N GLY A 20 -13.57 18.38 -20.48
CA GLY A 20 -13.47 19.20 -19.29
C GLY A 20 -12.31 20.20 -19.33
N ASP A 21 -11.79 20.58 -18.16
CA ASP A 21 -10.83 21.68 -18.00
C ASP A 21 -9.51 21.17 -17.40
N LEU A 22 -8.40 21.38 -18.11
CA LEU A 22 -7.04 21.11 -17.64
C LEU A 22 -6.45 22.30 -16.84
N GLU A 23 -7.00 23.50 -17.03
CA GLU A 23 -6.51 24.75 -16.45
C GLU A 23 -7.00 24.96 -15.02
N HIS A 24 -7.95 24.15 -14.55
CA HIS A 24 -8.30 24.04 -13.13
C HIS A 24 -7.45 22.95 -12.47
N VAL A 25 -6.44 23.40 -11.75
CA VAL A 25 -5.54 22.54 -10.98
C VAL A 25 -5.86 22.65 -9.50
N ARG A 26 -5.93 21.51 -8.81
CA ARG A 26 -6.01 21.43 -7.35
C ARG A 26 -4.88 20.56 -6.82
N VAL A 27 -3.97 21.16 -6.08
CA VAL A 27 -2.87 20.48 -5.41
C VAL A 27 -3.25 20.23 -3.96
N LEU A 28 -3.61 18.99 -3.65
CA LEU A 28 -3.73 18.54 -2.26
C LEU A 28 -2.34 18.24 -1.69
N ALA A 29 -2.08 18.70 -0.47
CA ALA A 29 -0.79 18.49 0.21
C ALA A 29 -0.31 17.03 0.16
N SER A 30 -1.21 16.07 0.38
CA SER A 30 -0.92 14.64 0.38
C SER A 30 -0.47 14.06 -0.98
N ARG A 31 -0.56 14.82 -2.07
CA ARG A 31 -0.10 14.38 -3.41
C ARG A 31 1.34 14.76 -3.70
N LEU A 32 1.97 15.55 -2.83
CA LEU A 32 3.36 15.96 -2.96
C LEU A 32 4.31 15.05 -2.16
N THR A 33 3.90 13.82 -1.89
CA THR A 33 4.76 12.79 -1.30
C THR A 33 5.74 12.35 -2.39
N ALA A 34 6.91 12.99 -2.42
CA ALA A 34 7.93 12.88 -3.47
C ALA A 34 8.59 11.50 -3.62
N SER A 35 7.96 10.40 -3.17
CA SER A 35 8.46 9.05 -3.40
C SER A 35 7.81 8.46 -4.66
N PRO A 36 8.54 8.41 -5.79
CA PRO A 36 8.06 7.72 -6.98
C PRO A 36 7.80 6.22 -6.71
N GLN A 37 8.39 5.63 -5.67
CA GLN A 37 8.16 4.22 -5.32
C GLN A 37 6.70 3.89 -5.00
N PHE A 38 5.90 4.87 -4.57
CA PHE A 38 4.54 4.65 -4.06
C PHE A 38 3.45 5.48 -4.75
N SER A 39 3.81 6.31 -5.73
CA SER A 39 2.87 7.20 -6.38
C SER A 39 3.10 7.27 -7.88
N CYS A 40 2.10 6.86 -8.65
CA CYS A 40 2.13 6.93 -10.10
C CYS A 40 1.97 8.39 -10.55
N PRO A 41 2.99 9.01 -11.19
CA PRO A 41 2.90 10.41 -11.62
C PRO A 41 1.72 10.67 -12.55
N GLN A 42 1.40 9.73 -13.44
CA GLN A 42 0.23 9.84 -14.31
C GLN A 42 -1.09 9.89 -13.53
N GLN A 43 -1.21 9.13 -12.44
CA GLN A 43 -2.38 9.17 -11.56
C GLN A 43 -2.45 10.48 -10.77
N GLU A 44 -1.32 10.98 -10.26
CA GLU A 44 -1.28 12.22 -9.48
C GLU A 44 -1.53 13.45 -10.35
N ALA A 45 -1.01 13.47 -11.58
CA ALA A 45 -1.36 14.46 -12.59
C ALA A 45 -2.88 14.48 -12.88
N ARG A 46 -3.50 13.30 -13.00
CA ARG A 46 -4.95 13.16 -13.20
C ARG A 46 -5.75 13.67 -12.01
N LYS A 47 -5.38 13.30 -10.78
CA LYS A 47 -6.07 13.70 -9.55
C LYS A 47 -5.98 15.21 -9.30
N ALA A 48 -4.87 15.82 -9.69
CA ALA A 48 -4.68 17.27 -9.60
C ALA A 48 -5.55 18.07 -10.56
N ARG A 49 -6.23 17.45 -11.53
CA ARG A 49 -7.10 18.10 -12.53
C ARG A 49 -8.53 17.60 -12.36
N PRO A 50 -9.25 18.07 -11.32
CA PRO A 50 -10.52 17.50 -10.91
C PRO A 50 -11.65 17.71 -11.93
N ALA A 51 -11.52 18.70 -12.82
CA ALA A 51 -12.48 19.02 -13.87
C ALA A 51 -12.21 18.33 -15.21
N MET A 52 -11.16 17.51 -15.33
CA MET A 52 -10.89 16.69 -16.52
C MET A 52 -11.58 15.32 -16.41
N PHE A 53 -12.06 14.76 -17.53
CA PHE A 53 -12.65 13.41 -17.60
C PHE A 53 -12.27 12.69 -18.90
N PRO A 54 -11.81 11.43 -18.87
CA PRO A 54 -11.54 10.65 -20.09
C PRO A 54 -12.81 10.43 -20.94
N VAL A 55 -12.67 10.45 -22.27
CA VAL A 55 -13.82 10.38 -23.19
C VAL A 55 -14.49 9.01 -23.17
N ARG A 56 -13.74 7.91 -23.09
CA ARG A 56 -14.33 6.56 -23.14
C ARG A 56 -15.05 6.19 -21.85
N ASP A 57 -15.09 7.09 -20.86
CA ASP A 57 -15.32 6.71 -19.48
C ASP A 57 -16.31 7.59 -18.71
N ARG A 58 -17.54 7.72 -19.22
CA ARG A 58 -18.60 8.42 -18.47
C ARG A 58 -19.38 7.52 -17.51
N LYS A 59 -19.28 6.19 -17.63
CA LYS A 59 -20.06 5.21 -16.85
C LYS A 59 -19.34 3.92 -16.46
N ALA A 60 -18.21 3.55 -17.10
CA ALA A 60 -17.57 2.24 -16.89
C ALA A 60 -16.61 2.22 -15.68
N SER A 61 -15.89 3.31 -15.37
CA SER A 61 -15.03 3.42 -14.18
C SER A 61 -15.74 3.84 -12.90
N ARG A 62 -17.02 4.26 -13.02
CA ARG A 62 -17.89 4.49 -11.87
C ARG A 62 -18.67 3.24 -11.45
N ALA A 63 -18.32 2.06 -12.00
CA ALA A 63 -18.71 0.79 -11.38
C ALA A 63 -18.34 0.92 -9.89
N GLU A 64 -19.38 0.89 -9.07
CA GLU A 64 -19.40 1.42 -7.72
C GLU A 64 -18.13 1.00 -6.99
N ALA A 65 -17.29 1.96 -6.58
CA ALA A 65 -16.28 1.67 -5.58
C ALA A 65 -16.97 0.86 -4.46
N PRO A 66 -16.30 -0.13 -3.84
CA PRO A 66 -16.94 -1.00 -2.86
C PRO A 66 -17.82 -0.17 -1.93
N PRO A 67 -18.99 -0.67 -1.50
CA PRO A 67 -19.94 0.11 -0.70
C PRO A 67 -19.32 0.77 0.57
N PHE A 68 -18.09 0.40 0.92
CA PHE A 68 -17.29 0.86 2.05
C PHE A 68 -16.09 1.77 1.69
N ALA A 69 -16.05 2.33 0.48
CA ALA A 69 -14.89 3.07 -0.06
C ALA A 69 -14.48 4.36 0.69
N ASP A 70 -15.17 4.75 1.76
CA ASP A 70 -14.67 5.82 2.62
C ASP A 70 -13.57 5.26 3.51
N VAL A 71 -12.36 5.77 3.34
CA VAL A 71 -11.25 5.46 4.24
C VAL A 71 -11.71 5.74 5.67
N PRO A 72 -11.61 4.81 6.64
CA PRO A 72 -12.22 5.00 7.96
C PRO A 72 -11.75 6.27 8.69
N VAL A 73 -10.52 6.73 8.43
CA VAL A 73 -10.00 8.02 8.94
C VAL A 73 -10.79 9.22 8.38
N GLY A 74 -11.27 9.11 7.14
CA GLY A 74 -12.23 9.99 6.47
C GLY A 74 -13.49 10.20 7.30
N LEU A 75 -14.12 9.08 7.65
CA LEU A 75 -15.33 9.06 8.45
C LEU A 75 -15.11 9.62 9.87
N VAL A 76 -13.93 9.40 10.47
CA VAL A 76 -13.57 10.01 11.76
C VAL A 76 -13.51 11.54 11.64
N ARG A 77 -12.79 12.07 10.62
CA ARG A 77 -12.71 13.53 10.39
C ARG A 77 -14.10 14.13 10.21
N ASP A 78 -14.92 13.55 9.34
CA ASP A 78 -16.22 14.09 9.01
C ASP A 78 -17.17 14.03 10.21
N ALA A 79 -17.12 12.96 11.00
CA ALA A 79 -17.82 12.88 12.27
C ALA A 79 -17.36 13.96 13.26
N ILE A 80 -16.05 14.25 13.36
CA ILE A 80 -15.53 15.33 14.21
C ILE A 80 -16.04 16.71 13.75
N LEU A 81 -16.04 16.96 12.45
CA LEU A 81 -16.55 18.21 11.86
C LEU A 81 -18.02 18.42 12.19
N GLU A 82 -18.85 17.39 11.98
CA GLU A 82 -20.29 17.46 12.23
C GLU A 82 -20.64 17.68 13.72
N HIS A 83 -19.99 16.95 14.63
CA HIS A 83 -20.26 17.09 16.07
C HIS A 83 -19.79 18.44 16.61
N SER A 84 -18.66 18.94 16.11
CA SER A 84 -18.14 20.26 16.49
C SER A 84 -19.08 21.39 16.07
N ALA A 85 -19.67 21.30 14.87
CA ALA A 85 -20.64 22.28 14.38
C ALA A 85 -21.93 22.33 15.23
N ARG A 86 -22.33 21.20 15.84
CA ARG A 86 -23.55 21.09 16.64
C ARG A 86 -23.34 21.33 18.14
N GLY A 87 -22.10 21.44 18.60
CA GLY A 87 -21.77 21.55 20.03
C GLY A 87 -22.17 20.32 20.86
N ALA A 88 -22.42 19.18 20.21
CA ALA A 88 -22.95 17.98 20.85
C ALA A 88 -21.81 17.06 21.35
N VAL A 89 -22.06 16.32 22.43
CA VAL A 89 -21.17 15.24 22.89
C VAL A 89 -21.43 14.01 22.02
N PRO A 90 -20.46 13.52 21.21
CA PRO A 90 -20.66 12.30 20.44
C PRO A 90 -20.96 11.09 21.33
N THR A 91 -21.99 10.34 20.96
CA THR A 91 -22.31 8.99 21.44
C THR A 91 -21.99 7.98 20.33
N ALA A 92 -21.96 6.69 20.67
CA ALA A 92 -21.82 5.62 19.66
C ALA A 92 -22.88 5.75 18.55
N GLU A 93 -24.11 6.06 18.94
CA GLU A 93 -25.24 6.26 18.02
C GLU A 93 -25.06 7.50 17.15
N SER A 94 -24.67 8.65 17.73
CA SER A 94 -24.53 9.88 16.96
C SER A 94 -23.33 9.83 16.00
N VAL A 95 -22.24 9.15 16.40
CA VAL A 95 -21.10 8.87 15.52
C VAL A 95 -21.51 7.91 14.41
N GLY A 96 -22.21 6.83 14.74
CA GLY A 96 -22.77 5.90 13.76
C GLY A 96 -23.66 6.62 12.74
N GLN A 97 -24.58 7.48 13.20
CA GLN A 97 -25.42 8.27 12.30
C GLN A 97 -24.64 9.28 11.45
N SER A 98 -23.57 9.88 11.99
CA SER A 98 -22.72 10.83 11.26
C SER A 98 -21.92 10.10 10.18
N ALA A 99 -21.31 8.98 10.54
CA ALA A 99 -20.62 8.09 9.61
C ALA A 99 -21.58 7.53 8.56
N LEU A 100 -22.81 7.14 8.91
CA LEU A 100 -23.83 6.71 7.96
C LEU A 100 -24.29 7.83 7.02
N ARG A 101 -24.37 9.08 7.49
CA ARG A 101 -24.66 10.24 6.65
C ARG A 101 -23.52 10.52 5.67
N SER A 102 -22.27 10.42 6.13
CA SER A 102 -21.10 10.53 5.27
C SER A 102 -21.02 9.38 4.25
N ALA A 103 -21.31 8.15 4.69
CA ALA A 103 -21.25 6.93 3.89
C ALA A 103 -22.55 6.62 3.10
N ALA A 104 -23.33 7.63 2.69
CA ALA A 104 -24.64 7.50 2.02
C ALA A 104 -24.70 6.40 0.92
N PRO A 105 -25.88 5.98 0.42
CA PRO A 105 -26.92 5.13 1.04
C PRO A 105 -26.46 3.69 1.39
N ARG A 106 -25.14 3.45 1.52
CA ARG A 106 -24.51 2.12 1.44
C ARG A 106 -24.46 1.34 2.75
N GLY A 107 -24.80 2.01 3.86
CA GLY A 107 -24.67 1.44 5.20
C GLY A 107 -23.21 1.42 5.67
N LEU A 108 -23.02 1.28 6.97
CA LEU A 108 -21.70 1.21 7.60
C LEU A 108 -21.52 -0.20 8.15
N ALA A 109 -20.47 -0.89 7.70
CA ALA A 109 -20.11 -2.18 8.30
C ALA A 109 -19.86 -1.99 9.81
N ALA A 110 -20.38 -2.90 10.64
CA ALA A 110 -20.28 -2.77 12.09
C ALA A 110 -18.83 -2.59 12.60
N PRO A 111 -17.82 -3.33 12.07
CA PRO A 111 -16.41 -3.09 12.42
C PRO A 111 -15.92 -1.68 12.10
N THR A 112 -16.29 -1.13 10.94
CA THR A 112 -15.96 0.26 10.57
C THR A 112 -16.57 1.25 11.56
N GLY A 113 -17.83 1.05 11.97
CA GLY A 113 -18.47 1.87 12.99
C GLY A 113 -17.73 1.87 14.34
N GLN A 114 -17.20 0.72 14.77
CA GLN A 114 -16.41 0.61 16.00
C GLN A 114 -15.10 1.39 15.89
N VAL A 115 -14.37 1.26 14.78
CA VAL A 115 -13.13 2.00 14.52
C VAL A 115 -13.38 3.49 14.50
N VAL A 116 -14.43 3.95 13.81
CA VAL A 116 -14.75 5.38 13.72
C VAL A 116 -15.09 5.94 15.10
N LEU A 117 -15.87 5.23 15.91
CA LEU A 117 -16.16 5.63 17.28
C LEU A 117 -14.89 5.71 18.13
N ALA A 118 -14.04 4.68 18.08
CA ALA A 118 -12.77 4.67 18.81
C ALA A 118 -11.89 5.86 18.42
N GLY A 119 -11.77 6.15 17.12
CA GLY A 119 -11.00 7.29 16.62
C GLY A 119 -11.55 8.65 17.04
N VAL A 120 -12.87 8.86 16.95
CA VAL A 120 -13.52 10.10 17.43
C VAL A 120 -13.29 10.30 18.92
N MET A 121 -13.40 9.24 19.72
CA MET A 121 -13.19 9.31 21.17
C MET A 121 -11.73 9.57 21.53
N GLY A 122 -10.78 8.89 20.89
CA GLY A 122 -9.35 9.11 21.11
C GLY A 122 -8.91 10.53 20.72
N TYR A 123 -9.38 11.04 19.57
CA TYR A 123 -9.13 12.42 19.18
C TYR A 123 -9.62 13.44 20.23
N ARG A 124 -10.81 13.22 20.80
CA ARG A 124 -11.36 14.10 21.83
C ARG A 124 -10.54 14.08 23.11
N GLU A 125 -10.00 12.91 23.48
CA GLU A 125 -9.13 12.81 24.64
C GLU A 125 -7.84 13.61 24.44
N VAL A 126 -7.22 13.50 23.26
CA VAL A 126 -6.04 14.30 22.89
C VAL A 126 -6.36 15.79 22.98
N VAL A 127 -7.44 16.26 22.35
CA VAL A 127 -7.83 17.69 22.40
C VAL A 127 -8.13 18.15 23.82
N ARG A 128 -8.74 17.31 24.67
CA ARG A 128 -8.98 17.63 26.08
C ARG A 128 -7.66 17.78 26.83
N GLY A 129 -6.72 16.85 26.63
CA GLY A 129 -5.38 16.91 27.20
C GLY A 129 -4.63 18.17 26.80
N LEU A 130 -4.62 18.51 25.51
CA LEU A 130 -3.99 19.73 24.99
C LEU A 130 -4.60 21.00 25.62
N ARG A 131 -5.93 21.07 25.72
CA ARG A 131 -6.63 22.19 26.38
C ARG A 131 -6.28 22.31 27.86
N ALA A 132 -6.25 21.19 28.58
CA ALA A 132 -5.90 21.17 29.99
C ALA A 132 -4.44 21.59 30.23
N ALA A 133 -3.55 21.26 29.30
CA ALA A 133 -2.14 21.67 29.33
C ALA A 133 -1.90 23.11 28.86
N GLY A 134 -2.92 23.80 28.33
CA GLY A 134 -2.76 25.12 27.71
C GLY A 134 -2.01 25.10 26.38
N ASP A 135 -1.83 23.93 25.76
CA ASP A 135 -1.17 23.75 24.45
C ASP A 135 -2.20 23.61 23.32
N PHE A 136 -3.27 24.40 23.36
CA PHE A 136 -4.32 24.42 22.34
C PHE A 136 -4.80 25.87 22.11
N PRO A 137 -5.20 26.27 20.89
CA PRO A 137 -5.53 27.66 20.60
C PRO A 137 -6.69 28.18 21.45
N GLN A 138 -6.61 29.43 21.90
CA GLN A 138 -7.66 30.01 22.72
C GLN A 138 -8.92 30.23 21.89
N GLY A 139 -10.10 29.85 22.42
CA GLY A 139 -11.38 30.07 21.74
C GLY A 139 -11.50 29.35 20.40
N ALA A 140 -10.73 28.28 20.18
CA ALA A 140 -10.62 27.65 18.87
C ALA A 140 -11.95 27.12 18.35
N VAL A 141 -12.25 27.45 17.11
CA VAL A 141 -13.37 26.90 16.33
C VAL A 141 -12.85 26.07 15.17
N LEU A 142 -13.56 25.01 14.83
CA LEU A 142 -13.21 24.14 13.72
C LEU A 142 -13.81 24.69 12.42
N VAL A 143 -13.01 24.75 11.36
CA VAL A 143 -13.44 25.11 10.00
C VAL A 143 -13.14 23.96 9.04
N ASN A 144 -13.95 23.78 8.01
CA ASN A 144 -13.81 22.66 7.07
C ASN A 144 -12.51 22.76 6.27
N ASP A 145 -12.42 23.77 5.40
CA ASP A 145 -11.34 23.88 4.43
C ASP A 145 -10.75 25.30 4.42
N LEU A 146 -9.42 25.36 4.48
CA LEU A 146 -8.63 26.55 4.24
C LEU A 146 -7.91 26.39 2.90
N VAL A 147 -8.20 27.28 1.96
CA VAL A 147 -7.77 27.15 0.56
C VAL A 147 -7.06 28.41 0.11
N VAL A 148 -5.94 28.26 -0.59
CA VAL A 148 -5.28 29.35 -1.32
C VAL A 148 -5.56 29.13 -2.80
N SER A 149 -6.13 30.14 -3.46
CA SER A 149 -6.42 30.10 -4.89
C SER A 149 -5.65 31.22 -5.60
N GLU A 150 -4.94 30.86 -6.67
CA GLU A 150 -4.05 31.77 -7.39
C GLU A 150 -4.20 31.57 -8.90
N PRO A 151 -3.93 32.62 -9.71
CA PRO A 151 -3.85 32.48 -11.16
C PRO A 151 -2.78 31.46 -11.56
N HIS A 152 -3.13 30.58 -12.51
CA HIS A 152 -2.18 29.68 -13.16
C HIS A 152 -1.59 30.33 -14.42
N VAL A 153 -0.44 29.82 -14.87
CA VAL A 153 0.10 30.15 -16.19
C VAL A 153 -0.95 29.76 -17.24
N GLY A 154 -1.11 30.55 -18.31
CA GLY A 154 -2.14 30.28 -19.34
C GLY A 154 -3.55 30.80 -19.02
N GLY A 155 -3.78 31.41 -17.85
CA GLY A 155 -5.08 31.98 -17.46
C GLY A 155 -5.98 31.05 -16.66
N GLY A 156 -5.46 29.88 -16.25
CA GLY A 156 -6.11 28.94 -15.35
C GLY A 156 -6.11 29.35 -13.87
N VAL A 157 -6.44 28.41 -12.99
CA VAL A 157 -6.45 28.58 -11.54
C VAL A 157 -5.77 27.38 -10.87
N VAL A 158 -4.88 27.66 -9.91
CA VAL A 158 -4.34 26.66 -8.98
C VAL A 158 -4.96 26.84 -7.60
N GLU A 159 -5.46 25.76 -7.03
CA GLU A 159 -5.95 25.68 -5.66
C GLU A 159 -5.01 24.83 -4.80
N TRP A 160 -4.54 25.39 -3.70
CA TRP A 160 -3.71 24.69 -2.70
C TRP A 160 -4.55 24.41 -1.46
N ALA A 161 -4.67 23.13 -1.11
CA ALA A 161 -5.48 22.69 0.02
C ALA A 161 -4.87 21.48 0.73
N ALA A 162 -5.35 21.23 1.94
CA ALA A 162 -4.97 20.07 2.73
C ALA A 162 -6.23 19.39 3.30
N TRP A 163 -6.27 18.07 3.23
CA TRP A 163 -7.26 17.28 3.93
C TRP A 163 -6.83 17.14 5.39
N ALA A 164 -7.52 17.85 6.30
CA ALA A 164 -7.17 17.92 7.72
C ALA A 164 -8.35 18.47 8.55
N LEU A 165 -8.17 18.56 9.87
CA LEU A 165 -9.01 19.35 10.77
C LEU A 165 -8.36 20.71 11.02
N ASN A 166 -9.05 21.80 10.68
CA ASN A 166 -8.50 23.16 10.77
C ASN A 166 -9.10 23.93 11.95
N TRP A 167 -8.31 24.18 12.99
CA TRP A 167 -8.71 24.99 14.14
C TRP A 167 -8.27 26.44 13.98
N VAL A 168 -9.18 27.35 14.28
CA VAL A 168 -8.95 28.80 14.24
C VAL A 168 -9.18 29.37 15.62
N GLY A 169 -8.11 29.79 16.28
CA GLY A 169 -8.11 30.45 17.58
C GLY A 169 -8.46 31.93 17.49
N SER A 170 -9.05 32.46 18.57
CA SER A 170 -9.27 33.90 18.77
C SER A 170 -7.98 34.67 19.05
N ASP A 171 -6.92 33.95 19.44
CA ASP A 171 -5.56 34.46 19.69
C ASP A 171 -4.73 34.66 18.42
N GLY A 172 -5.30 34.39 17.24
CA GLY A 172 -4.61 34.45 15.95
C GLY A 172 -3.83 33.18 15.60
N THR A 173 -3.90 32.13 16.41
CA THR A 173 -3.31 30.83 16.09
C THR A 173 -4.22 30.03 15.18
N ARG A 174 -3.68 29.53 14.07
CA ARG A 174 -4.33 28.52 13.23
C ARG A 174 -3.61 27.19 13.41
N GLU A 175 -4.31 26.20 13.95
CA GLU A 175 -3.75 24.87 14.23
C GLU A 175 -4.39 23.82 13.33
N VAL A 176 -3.59 23.11 12.54
CA VAL A 176 -4.04 22.06 11.64
C VAL A 176 -3.70 20.70 12.25
N HIS A 177 -4.71 19.84 12.43
CA HIS A 177 -4.50 18.46 12.88
C HIS A 177 -4.53 17.50 11.70
N LEU A 178 -3.41 16.80 11.49
CA LEU A 178 -3.30 15.62 10.64
C LEU A 178 -3.64 14.39 11.48
N LEU A 179 -4.49 13.51 10.94
CA LEU A 179 -4.97 12.34 11.67
C LEU A 179 -4.19 11.11 11.24
N VAL A 180 -3.63 10.38 12.19
CA VAL A 180 -3.04 9.05 11.98
C VAL A 180 -3.66 8.08 12.97
N TRP A 181 -3.66 6.79 12.68
CA TRP A 181 -4.22 5.83 13.62
C TRP A 181 -3.43 5.77 14.93
N ARG A 182 -2.10 5.77 14.84
CA ARG A 182 -1.17 5.59 15.97
C ARG A 182 0.17 6.28 15.68
N ALA A 183 1.01 6.38 16.70
CA ALA A 183 2.42 6.78 16.66
C ALA A 183 2.67 8.11 15.93
N ALA A 184 1.94 9.16 16.31
CA ALA A 184 2.13 10.50 15.75
C ALA A 184 3.60 10.95 15.85
N GLY A 185 4.16 11.41 14.74
CA GLY A 185 5.55 11.84 14.60
C GLY A 185 6.55 10.72 14.31
N SER A 186 6.12 9.45 14.26
CA SER A 186 7.01 8.33 13.94
C SER A 186 7.50 8.35 12.50
N ARG A 187 6.69 8.88 11.57
CA ARG A 187 7.04 9.01 10.15
C ARG A 187 7.35 10.45 9.79
N PRO A 188 8.53 10.75 9.20
CA PRO A 188 8.83 12.09 8.74
C PRO A 188 7.88 12.48 7.60
N ARG A 189 7.29 13.67 7.67
CA ARG A 189 6.47 14.23 6.59
C ARG A 189 7.37 15.04 5.64
N PRO A 190 7.25 14.89 4.30
CA PRO A 190 8.03 15.69 3.37
C PRO A 190 7.76 17.18 3.54
N ASN A 191 8.82 18.00 3.46
CA ASN A 191 8.71 19.46 3.61
C ASN A 191 7.75 20.12 2.60
N ALA A 192 7.59 19.54 1.40
CA ALA A 192 6.61 20.02 0.42
C ALA A 192 5.16 19.86 0.91
N VAL A 193 4.84 18.71 1.54
CA VAL A 193 3.53 18.45 2.14
C VAL A 193 3.27 19.46 3.26
N LEU A 194 4.22 19.61 4.20
CA LEU A 194 4.13 20.58 5.29
C LEU A 194 4.02 22.02 4.78
N GLY A 195 4.74 22.36 3.70
CA GLY A 195 4.69 23.69 3.09
C GLY A 195 3.30 24.04 2.55
N VAL A 196 2.63 23.12 1.85
CA VAL A 196 1.24 23.35 1.38
C VAL A 196 0.30 23.54 2.57
N ILE A 197 0.37 22.65 3.58
CA ILE A 197 -0.48 22.74 4.77
C ILE A 197 -0.26 24.08 5.50
N ALA A 198 1.00 24.43 5.75
CA ALA A 198 1.38 25.65 6.47
C ALA A 198 0.90 26.90 5.73
N ARG A 199 1.07 26.94 4.40
CA ARG A 199 0.60 28.05 3.57
C ARG A 199 -0.92 28.14 3.53
N SER A 200 -1.62 27.02 3.35
CA SER A 200 -3.08 26.99 3.41
C SER A 200 -3.60 27.47 4.76
N ALA A 201 -2.95 27.10 5.87
CA ALA A 201 -3.27 27.63 7.19
C ALA A 201 -2.99 29.14 7.28
N ALA A 202 -1.82 29.60 6.84
CA ALA A 202 -1.39 30.99 6.93
C ALA A 202 -2.26 31.95 6.09
N GLU A 203 -2.52 31.60 4.83
CA GLU A 203 -3.05 32.52 3.82
C GLU A 203 -4.43 32.11 3.32
N GLY A 204 -4.85 30.89 3.61
CA GLY A 204 -6.08 30.34 3.07
C GLY A 204 -7.31 31.10 3.56
N TYR A 205 -8.23 31.30 2.62
CA TYR A 205 -9.59 31.70 2.94
C TYR A 205 -10.38 30.47 3.38
N ARG A 206 -11.39 30.68 4.22
CA ARG A 206 -12.38 29.64 4.51
C ARG A 206 -13.25 29.44 3.28
N ALA A 207 -13.30 28.23 2.76
CA ALA A 207 -14.15 27.90 1.62
C ALA A 207 -15.56 27.44 2.06
N GLU A 208 -16.55 27.65 1.20
CA GLU A 208 -17.84 26.96 1.30
C GLU A 208 -17.66 25.45 1.01
N PRO A 209 -18.53 24.57 1.56
CA PRO A 209 -18.51 23.15 1.22
C PRO A 209 -18.60 22.93 -0.29
N LEU A 210 -17.73 22.06 -0.82
CA LEU A 210 -17.75 21.73 -2.24
C LEU A 210 -19.07 21.07 -2.66
N VAL A 211 -19.66 21.59 -3.73
CA VAL A 211 -20.82 20.96 -4.40
C VAL A 211 -20.41 19.66 -5.10
N SER A 212 -19.21 19.66 -5.70
CA SER A 212 -18.60 18.50 -6.36
C SER A 212 -17.09 18.68 -6.36
N TRP A 213 -16.35 17.57 -6.36
CA TRP A 213 -14.89 17.59 -6.49
C TRP A 213 -14.42 18.36 -7.73
N SER A 214 -15.16 18.31 -8.83
CA SER A 214 -14.83 18.98 -10.09
C SER A 214 -15.06 20.50 -10.12
N HIS A 215 -15.67 21.07 -9.09
CA HIS A 215 -15.93 22.51 -9.00
C HIS A 215 -14.82 23.22 -8.24
N ARG A 216 -14.59 24.50 -8.54
CA ARG A 216 -13.67 25.37 -7.79
C ARG A 216 -14.20 25.64 -6.38
N TYR A 217 -13.29 25.90 -5.45
CA TYR A 217 -13.65 26.39 -4.13
C TYR A 217 -14.15 27.83 -4.23
N GLU A 218 -15.22 28.12 -3.48
CA GLU A 218 -15.76 29.46 -3.36
C GLU A 218 -15.47 30.00 -1.95
N PRO A 219 -15.01 31.25 -1.81
CA PRO A 219 -14.82 31.85 -0.50
C PRO A 219 -16.12 31.96 0.27
N SER A 220 -16.10 31.55 1.53
CA SER A 220 -17.23 31.75 2.43
C SER A 220 -17.47 33.22 2.74
N THR A 221 -18.73 33.57 3.00
CA THR A 221 -19.09 34.91 3.47
C THR A 221 -18.50 35.26 4.83
N VAL A 222 -18.13 34.25 5.64
CA VAL A 222 -17.52 34.41 6.95
C VAL A 222 -16.07 33.98 6.90
N GLN A 223 -15.14 34.95 6.97
CA GLN A 223 -13.71 34.70 6.95
C GLN A 223 -13.10 34.68 8.37
N PRO A 224 -12.09 33.82 8.62
CA PRO A 224 -11.40 33.75 9.91
C PRO A 224 -10.60 35.04 10.21
N PRO A 225 -10.29 35.32 11.48
CA PRO A 225 -9.45 36.46 11.87
C PRO A 225 -8.03 36.38 11.26
N PRO A 226 -7.28 37.50 11.30
CA PRO A 226 -5.88 37.53 10.92
C PRO A 226 -5.06 36.50 11.70
N VAL A 227 -4.13 35.85 11.00
CA VAL A 227 -3.24 34.85 11.57
C VAL A 227 -1.96 35.51 12.11
N SER A 228 -1.51 35.09 13.27
CA SER A 228 -0.22 35.47 13.88
C SER A 228 0.72 34.27 14.05
N ARG A 229 0.15 33.06 14.11
CA ARG A 229 0.87 31.81 14.34
C ARG A 229 0.19 30.66 13.61
N VAL A 230 1.00 29.79 12.98
CA VAL A 230 0.55 28.58 12.30
C VAL A 230 1.19 27.39 12.97
N ARG A 231 0.36 26.42 13.36
CA ARG A 231 0.80 25.16 13.95
C ARG A 231 0.25 23.98 13.16
N ILE A 232 1.09 22.99 12.88
CA ILE A 232 0.69 21.71 12.30
C ILE A 232 1.01 20.64 13.34
N ARG A 233 0.02 19.85 13.69
CA ARG A 233 0.12 18.75 14.64
C ARG A 233 -0.37 17.46 14.01
N GLU A 234 0.36 16.39 14.20
CA GLU A 234 -0.12 15.04 13.92
C GLU A 234 -0.72 14.44 15.20
N VAL A 235 -1.85 13.75 15.07
CA VAL A 235 -2.63 13.22 16.18
C VAL A 235 -2.95 11.75 15.95
N GLY A 236 -2.53 10.89 16.90
CA GLY A 236 -2.82 9.47 16.97
C GLY A 236 -4.22 9.20 17.54
N LEU A 237 -5.09 8.64 16.71
CA LEU A 237 -6.50 8.41 17.02
C LEU A 237 -6.74 7.28 18.03
N LEU A 238 -5.85 6.29 18.12
CA LEU A 238 -6.06 5.07 18.90
C LEU A 238 -5.06 4.87 20.04
N ASP A 239 -4.06 5.73 20.17
CA ASP A 239 -3.03 5.65 21.21
C ASP A 239 -2.78 6.96 21.96
N GLY A 240 -3.50 8.03 21.61
CA GLY A 240 -3.42 9.33 22.26
C GLY A 240 -2.10 10.07 22.02
N THR A 241 -1.25 9.60 21.10
CA THR A 241 -0.01 10.28 20.75
C THR A 241 -0.28 11.59 20.00
N SER A 242 0.57 12.59 20.17
CA SER A 242 0.51 13.81 19.35
C SER A 242 1.89 14.44 19.21
N THR A 243 2.20 14.95 18.02
CA THR A 243 3.50 15.55 17.71
C THR A 243 3.33 16.80 16.87
N VAL A 244 3.99 17.90 17.26
CA VAL A 244 4.04 19.13 16.47
C VAL A 244 5.05 18.97 15.34
N LEU A 245 4.61 19.16 14.10
CA LEU A 245 5.45 19.06 12.90
C LEU A 245 5.92 20.43 12.39
N PHE A 246 5.17 21.49 12.72
CA PHE A 246 5.49 22.87 12.37
C PHE A 246 4.82 23.80 13.39
N ASP A 247 5.52 24.82 13.85
CA ASP A 247 4.97 25.84 14.75
C ASP A 247 5.74 27.15 14.60
N ASP A 248 5.24 28.05 13.76
CA ASP A 248 5.95 29.28 13.40
C ASP A 248 5.00 30.37 12.87
N THR A 249 5.54 31.48 12.38
CA THR A 249 4.78 32.60 11.82
C THR A 249 4.26 32.33 10.40
N PRO A 250 3.25 33.08 9.92
CA PRO A 250 2.78 33.04 8.54
C PRO A 250 3.89 33.27 7.49
N GLU A 251 4.88 34.10 7.80
CA GLU A 251 6.02 34.37 6.91
C GLU A 251 6.88 33.12 6.74
N ARG A 252 7.17 32.40 7.83
CA ARG A 252 7.93 31.14 7.79
C ARG A 252 7.15 30.03 7.11
N ALA A 253 5.83 30.01 7.22
CA ALA A 253 4.98 29.10 6.46
C ALA A 253 5.11 29.33 4.94
N ARG A 254 5.09 30.59 4.50
CA ARG A 254 5.31 30.95 3.09
C ARG A 254 6.72 30.58 2.62
N GLU A 255 7.75 30.87 3.40
CA GLU A 255 9.13 30.47 3.08
C GLU A 255 9.30 28.95 2.95
N LEU A 256 8.65 28.16 3.81
CA LEU A 256 8.68 26.70 3.73
C LEU A 256 8.05 26.21 2.42
N PHE A 257 6.91 26.80 2.04
CA PHE A 257 6.22 26.52 0.78
C PHE A 257 7.11 26.85 -0.43
N ASP A 258 7.60 28.09 -0.54
CA ASP A 258 8.43 28.55 -1.67
C ASP A 258 9.72 27.72 -1.82
N ARG A 259 10.31 27.33 -0.69
CA ARG A 259 11.53 26.53 -0.66
C ARG A 259 11.31 25.09 -1.14
N SER A 260 10.18 24.47 -0.77
CA SER A 260 10.04 23.01 -0.80
C SER A 260 9.11 22.52 -1.91
N VAL A 261 8.02 23.23 -2.19
CA VAL A 261 6.96 22.74 -3.08
C VAL A 261 7.42 22.62 -4.52
N ARG A 262 8.23 23.58 -5.01
CA ARG A 262 8.74 23.57 -6.39
C ARG A 262 9.47 22.28 -6.78
N HIS A 263 10.12 21.61 -5.81
CA HIS A 263 10.87 20.37 -6.04
C HIS A 263 9.97 19.13 -6.11
N ALA A 264 8.78 19.21 -5.52
CA ALA A 264 7.81 18.11 -5.53
C ALA A 264 6.81 18.21 -6.70
N LEU A 265 6.63 19.40 -7.29
CA LEU A 265 5.68 19.62 -8.39
C LEU A 265 5.89 18.77 -9.67
N PRO A 266 7.11 18.33 -10.05
CA PRO A 266 7.29 17.51 -11.25
C PRO A 266 6.44 16.24 -11.29
N ILE A 267 6.02 15.69 -10.14
CA ILE A 267 5.10 14.54 -10.08
C ILE A 267 3.76 14.82 -10.79
N LEU A 268 3.32 16.08 -10.82
CA LEU A 268 2.06 16.52 -11.42
C LEU A 268 2.14 16.71 -12.95
N ALA A 269 3.34 16.60 -13.52
CA ALA A 269 3.56 16.62 -14.97
C ALA A 269 3.18 15.30 -15.65
N GLY A 270 2.93 14.24 -14.87
CA GLY A 270 2.66 12.91 -15.40
C GLY A 270 3.87 12.31 -16.13
N GLY A 271 3.61 11.52 -17.18
CA GLY A 271 4.63 11.04 -18.12
C GLY A 271 5.41 9.79 -17.68
N ALA A 272 5.32 9.39 -16.41
CA ALA A 272 5.79 8.10 -15.94
C ALA A 272 4.63 7.24 -15.42
N HIS A 273 4.71 5.94 -15.69
CA HIS A 273 3.74 4.94 -15.26
C HIS A 273 4.35 4.03 -14.21
N LEU A 274 3.74 3.99 -13.04
CA LEU A 274 4.12 3.12 -11.94
C LEU A 274 2.85 2.40 -11.51
N PRO A 275 2.38 1.42 -12.30
CA PRO A 275 1.15 0.70 -11.99
C PRO A 275 1.32 -0.07 -10.68
N GLY A 276 0.22 -0.21 -9.94
CA GLY A 276 0.19 -0.86 -8.64
C GLY A 276 -1.26 -0.98 -8.14
N ARG A 277 -1.45 -1.23 -6.85
CA ARG A 277 -2.79 -1.32 -6.25
C ARG A 277 -3.63 -0.06 -6.47
N GLY A 278 -2.99 1.11 -6.55
CA GLY A 278 -3.62 2.40 -6.84
C GLY A 278 -4.34 2.46 -8.20
N CYS A 279 -4.06 1.53 -9.13
CA CYS A 279 -4.76 1.41 -10.41
C CYS A 279 -6.25 1.08 -10.23
N THR A 280 -6.64 0.40 -9.14
CA THR A 280 -8.05 0.04 -8.87
C THR A 280 -8.94 1.26 -8.72
N SER A 281 -8.45 2.33 -8.09
CA SER A 281 -9.18 3.60 -7.93
C SER A 281 -8.75 4.66 -8.97
N CYS A 282 -7.95 4.30 -9.96
CA CYS A 282 -7.45 5.23 -10.96
C CYS A 282 -8.49 5.47 -12.05
N SER A 283 -8.99 6.70 -12.16
CA SER A 283 -10.03 7.07 -13.13
C SER A 283 -9.57 7.05 -14.60
N ILE A 284 -8.30 6.79 -14.86
CA ILE A 284 -7.75 6.65 -16.23
C ILE A 284 -7.30 5.21 -16.51
N ARG A 285 -7.54 4.28 -15.58
CA ARG A 285 -7.15 2.86 -15.71
C ARG A 285 -7.48 2.28 -17.10
N PRO A 286 -8.68 2.46 -17.69
CA PRO A 286 -9.02 1.84 -18.96
C PRO A 286 -8.25 2.40 -20.17
N GLU A 287 -7.65 3.58 -20.04
CA GLU A 287 -6.93 4.27 -21.13
C GLU A 287 -5.42 4.40 -20.84
N CYS A 288 -4.94 3.85 -19.71
CA CYS A 288 -3.56 4.00 -19.25
C CYS A 288 -2.63 3.09 -20.04
N GLN A 289 -1.67 3.67 -20.76
CA GLN A 289 -0.74 2.89 -21.59
C GLN A 289 0.25 2.09 -20.75
N GLY A 290 0.60 2.55 -19.55
CA GLY A 290 1.50 1.82 -18.65
C GLY A 290 0.85 0.74 -17.79
N LEU A 291 -0.42 0.38 -18.03
CA LEU A 291 -1.08 -0.74 -17.36
C LEU A 291 -1.46 -1.80 -18.39
N ALA A 292 -0.74 -2.92 -18.39
CA ALA A 292 -1.00 -4.01 -19.32
C ALA A 292 -2.41 -4.56 -19.12
N GLN A 293 -3.18 -4.56 -20.19
CA GLN A 293 -4.54 -5.11 -20.25
C GLN A 293 -4.44 -6.55 -20.72
N VAL A 294 -4.73 -7.50 -19.83
CA VAL A 294 -4.50 -8.93 -20.08
C VAL A 294 -5.80 -9.71 -19.81
N PRO A 295 -6.70 -9.78 -20.80
CA PRO A 295 -8.00 -10.45 -20.63
C PRO A 295 -7.84 -11.91 -20.22
N GLY A 296 -8.47 -12.32 -19.12
CA GLY A 296 -8.54 -13.72 -18.70
C GLY A 296 -7.26 -14.30 -18.12
N VAL A 297 -6.26 -13.46 -17.77
CA VAL A 297 -5.00 -13.93 -17.17
C VAL A 297 -5.20 -14.69 -15.85
N LEU A 298 -6.25 -14.35 -15.10
CA LEU A 298 -6.61 -15.03 -13.86
C LEU A 298 -7.37 -16.33 -14.10
N SER A 299 -7.81 -16.59 -15.34
CA SER A 299 -8.55 -17.80 -15.74
C SER A 299 -9.80 -18.08 -14.88
N VAL A 300 -10.43 -17.03 -14.34
CA VAL A 300 -11.68 -17.12 -13.56
C VAL A 300 -12.89 -16.81 -14.41
N ALA A 301 -14.02 -17.42 -14.06
CA ALA A 301 -15.29 -17.15 -14.72
C ALA A 301 -16.00 -15.96 -14.07
N GLY A 302 -16.47 -15.03 -14.90
CA GLY A 302 -17.25 -13.89 -14.45
C GLY A 302 -16.40 -12.67 -14.06
N ARG A 303 -17.10 -11.57 -13.79
CA ARG A 303 -16.51 -10.28 -13.47
C ARG A 303 -16.77 -9.98 -11.99
N ALA A 304 -15.78 -9.42 -11.31
CA ALA A 304 -15.98 -8.90 -9.97
C ALA A 304 -17.11 -7.86 -9.96
N ALA A 305 -17.86 -7.78 -8.85
CA ALA A 305 -18.98 -6.83 -8.71
C ALA A 305 -18.52 -5.37 -8.84
N TYR A 306 -17.27 -5.10 -8.50
CA TYR A 306 -16.58 -3.82 -8.61
C TYR A 306 -15.09 -4.05 -8.86
N PRO A 307 -14.34 -3.06 -9.35
CA PRO A 307 -12.91 -3.21 -9.55
C PRO A 307 -12.21 -3.52 -8.22
N ARG A 308 -11.43 -4.61 -8.17
CA ARG A 308 -10.65 -4.98 -6.97
C ARG A 308 -9.16 -4.97 -7.25
N SER A 309 -8.35 -4.80 -6.21
CA SER A 309 -6.91 -5.06 -6.26
C SER A 309 -6.65 -6.40 -5.60
N LEU A 310 -5.81 -7.20 -6.24
CA LEU A 310 -5.39 -8.50 -5.75
C LEU A 310 -3.86 -8.56 -5.74
N SER A 311 -3.31 -9.04 -4.63
CA SER A 311 -1.93 -9.52 -4.56
C SER A 311 -1.88 -11.00 -4.24
N THR A 312 -0.72 -11.60 -4.44
CA THR A 312 -0.43 -13.00 -4.07
C THR A 312 -0.55 -13.21 -2.56
N SER A 313 -0.16 -12.23 -1.75
CA SER A 313 -0.34 -12.23 -0.29
C SER A 313 -1.81 -12.14 0.15
N ASP A 314 -2.67 -11.48 -0.63
CA ASP A 314 -4.12 -11.44 -0.37
C ASP A 314 -4.73 -12.84 -0.55
N LEU A 315 -4.34 -13.57 -1.61
CA LEU A 315 -4.78 -14.95 -1.84
C LEU A 315 -4.38 -15.88 -0.69
N TRP A 316 -3.16 -15.69 -0.16
CA TRP A 316 -2.72 -16.44 1.01
C TRP A 316 -3.55 -16.09 2.25
N SER A 317 -3.66 -14.80 2.56
CA SER A 317 -4.40 -14.30 3.72
C SER A 317 -5.87 -14.74 3.69
N HIS A 318 -6.48 -14.75 2.50
CA HIS A 318 -7.85 -15.21 2.30
C HIS A 318 -7.99 -16.71 2.60
N SER A 319 -7.04 -17.53 2.16
CA SER A 319 -7.04 -18.96 2.47
C SER A 319 -6.94 -19.26 3.98
N VAL A 320 -6.22 -18.41 4.73
CA VAL A 320 -6.13 -18.50 6.20
C VAL A 320 -7.43 -18.02 6.85
N CYS A 321 -7.88 -16.81 6.53
CA CYS A 321 -9.12 -16.24 7.04
C CYS A 321 -9.67 -15.17 6.09
N PRO A 322 -10.75 -15.45 5.34
CA PRO A 322 -11.38 -14.48 4.44
C PRO A 322 -11.77 -13.17 5.14
N HIS A 323 -12.28 -13.28 6.38
CA HIS A 323 -12.67 -12.13 7.16
C HIS A 323 -11.50 -11.16 7.45
N GLN A 324 -10.28 -11.67 7.62
CA GLN A 324 -9.11 -10.81 7.82
C GLN A 324 -8.85 -9.94 6.58
N VAL A 325 -8.94 -10.52 5.38
CA VAL A 325 -8.77 -9.80 4.11
C VAL A 325 -9.88 -8.77 3.94
N HIS A 326 -11.12 -9.12 4.26
CA HIS A 326 -12.23 -8.17 4.22
C HIS A 326 -12.01 -6.95 5.13
N LEU A 327 -11.64 -7.16 6.40
CA LEU A 327 -11.39 -6.07 7.35
C LEU A 327 -10.18 -5.20 6.94
N LEU A 328 -9.13 -5.79 6.37
CA LEU A 328 -7.91 -5.06 5.97
C LEU A 328 -8.05 -4.38 4.60
N SER A 329 -8.36 -5.16 3.57
CA SER A 329 -8.25 -4.76 2.17
C SER A 329 -9.53 -4.11 1.64
N ASP A 330 -10.71 -4.56 2.09
CA ASP A 330 -11.99 -3.97 1.64
C ASP A 330 -12.44 -2.82 2.54
N LEU A 331 -12.31 -2.95 3.87
CA LEU A 331 -12.73 -1.92 4.84
C LEU A 331 -11.61 -0.96 5.25
N GLY A 332 -10.33 -1.27 4.99
CA GLY A 332 -9.21 -0.40 5.33
C GLY A 332 -9.02 -0.19 6.84
N LEU A 333 -9.38 -1.17 7.68
CA LEU A 333 -9.33 -1.00 9.13
C LEU A 333 -7.88 -0.99 9.66
N PRO A 334 -7.60 -0.21 10.73
CA PRO A 334 -6.25 -0.10 11.28
C PRO A 334 -5.76 -1.41 11.89
N ARG A 335 -4.46 -1.66 11.74
CA ARG A 335 -3.77 -2.80 12.35
C ARG A 335 -3.50 -2.56 13.83
N GLU A 336 -3.55 -3.64 14.60
CA GLU A 336 -2.99 -3.74 15.94
C GLU A 336 -1.47 -3.87 15.85
N PRO A 337 -0.72 -3.06 16.62
CA PRO A 337 0.72 -3.22 16.73
C PRO A 337 1.04 -4.63 17.23
N SER A 338 1.88 -5.34 16.49
CA SER A 338 2.46 -6.60 16.94
C SER A 338 3.91 -6.64 16.49
N ALA A 339 4.80 -7.09 17.38
CA ALA A 339 6.17 -7.36 16.99
C ALA A 339 6.16 -8.50 15.95
N PRO A 340 6.91 -8.37 14.84
CA PRO A 340 7.06 -9.48 13.91
C PRO A 340 7.68 -10.67 14.66
N PHE A 341 7.15 -11.87 14.40
CA PHE A 341 7.74 -13.10 14.93
C PHE A 341 9.12 -13.33 14.31
N GLU A 342 9.98 -14.10 14.98
CA GLU A 342 11.36 -14.35 14.53
C GLU A 342 11.44 -14.83 13.07
N ALA A 343 10.49 -15.66 12.63
CA ALA A 343 10.42 -16.13 11.25
C ALA A 343 10.09 -15.04 10.23
N ALA A 344 9.09 -14.20 10.53
CA ALA A 344 8.73 -13.04 9.74
C ALA A 344 9.87 -12.03 9.67
N GLN A 345 10.47 -11.71 10.82
CA GLN A 345 11.60 -10.79 10.91
C GLN A 345 12.80 -11.29 10.10
N ARG A 346 13.12 -12.59 10.20
CA ARG A 346 14.16 -13.21 9.36
C ARG A 346 13.86 -13.04 7.87
N GLY A 347 12.63 -13.34 7.44
CA GLY A 347 12.24 -13.19 6.03
C GLY A 347 12.44 -11.78 5.52
N ILE A 348 11.95 -10.78 6.26
CA ILE A 348 12.12 -9.35 5.96
C ILE A 348 13.61 -8.99 5.83
N LEU A 349 14.44 -9.43 6.77
CA LEU A 349 15.86 -9.12 6.75
C LEU A 349 16.57 -9.78 5.55
N VAL A 350 16.31 -11.06 5.28
CA VAL A 350 16.91 -11.76 4.13
C VAL A 350 16.53 -11.08 2.81
N HIS A 351 15.25 -10.74 2.63
CA HIS A 351 14.78 -10.02 1.43
C HIS A 351 15.41 -8.65 1.29
N ALA A 352 15.48 -7.84 2.36
CA ALA A 352 16.14 -6.55 2.32
C ALA A 352 17.63 -6.63 1.93
N TRP A 353 18.34 -7.67 2.42
CA TRP A 353 19.73 -7.91 2.03
C TRP A 353 19.85 -8.32 0.56
N LEU A 354 19.00 -9.24 0.09
CA LEU A 354 19.01 -9.69 -1.31
C LEU A 354 18.66 -8.56 -2.27
N GLU A 355 17.66 -7.74 -1.95
CA GLU A 355 17.29 -6.55 -2.73
C GLU A 355 18.49 -5.62 -2.89
N ALA A 356 19.17 -5.27 -1.78
CA ALA A 356 20.32 -4.39 -1.79
C ALA A 356 21.53 -5.01 -2.53
N ALA A 357 21.79 -6.30 -2.33
CA ALA A 357 22.91 -7.00 -2.94
C ALA A 357 22.71 -7.19 -4.46
N HIS A 358 21.55 -7.67 -4.88
CA HIS A 358 21.18 -7.83 -6.29
C HIS A 358 21.03 -6.49 -7.00
N GLY A 359 20.65 -5.42 -6.31
CA GLY A 359 20.58 -4.06 -6.86
C GLY A 359 21.90 -3.55 -7.46
N ARG A 360 23.04 -4.18 -7.15
CA ARG A 360 24.35 -3.89 -7.76
C ARG A 360 24.50 -4.45 -9.18
N GLY A 361 23.62 -5.37 -9.60
CA GLY A 361 23.66 -6.03 -10.90
C GLY A 361 24.83 -6.99 -11.09
N VAL A 362 25.45 -7.46 -9.99
CA VAL A 362 26.57 -8.40 -10.01
C VAL A 362 26.31 -9.54 -9.02
N ARG A 363 26.94 -10.69 -9.26
CA ARG A 363 26.85 -11.86 -8.38
C ARG A 363 27.15 -11.54 -6.91
N CYS A 364 26.37 -12.12 -6.01
CA CYS A 364 26.66 -12.13 -4.58
C CYS A 364 27.85 -13.05 -4.28
N LEU A 365 28.81 -12.56 -3.52
CA LEU A 365 30.04 -13.26 -3.15
C LEU A 365 30.10 -13.52 -1.64
N GLU A 366 30.96 -14.44 -1.23
CA GLU A 366 31.22 -14.70 0.20
C GLU A 366 31.63 -13.43 0.97
N ALA A 367 32.34 -12.52 0.31
CA ALA A 367 32.78 -11.25 0.89
C ALA A 367 31.63 -10.26 1.19
N ASP A 368 30.46 -10.47 0.58
CA ASP A 368 29.26 -9.65 0.84
C ASP A 368 28.53 -10.09 2.12
N LEU A 369 28.75 -11.33 2.54
CA LEU A 369 27.97 -11.97 3.60
C LEU A 369 28.28 -11.36 4.96
N PRO A 370 27.29 -11.31 5.86
CA PRO A 370 27.57 -11.06 7.27
C PRO A 370 28.54 -12.13 7.82
N THR A 371 29.61 -11.71 8.50
CA THR A 371 30.65 -12.61 9.03
C THR A 371 30.56 -12.74 10.56
N GLY A 372 31.08 -13.84 11.12
CA GLY A 372 31.22 -14.01 12.58
C GLY A 372 30.14 -14.83 13.30
N ALA A 373 29.10 -15.32 12.61
CA ALA A 373 28.04 -16.13 13.24
C ALA A 373 28.49 -17.54 13.69
N VAL A 374 29.61 -18.04 13.18
CA VAL A 374 30.03 -19.46 13.35
C VAL A 374 31.05 -19.67 14.48
N VAL A 375 31.52 -18.62 15.15
CA VAL A 375 32.47 -18.76 16.26
C VAL A 375 31.96 -18.03 17.49
N ALA A 376 31.06 -18.69 18.22
CA ALA A 376 30.75 -18.38 19.62
C ALA A 376 31.95 -18.69 20.55
N GLU A 377 33.18 -18.49 20.10
CA GLU A 377 34.34 -18.40 20.97
C GLU A 377 34.56 -16.93 21.33
N ALA A 378 34.10 -16.58 22.53
CA ALA A 378 34.49 -15.39 23.29
C ALA A 378 34.34 -14.02 22.58
N GLY A 379 33.08 -13.58 22.40
CA GLY A 379 32.76 -12.15 22.41
C GLY A 379 32.97 -11.34 21.13
N SER A 380 33.18 -11.99 19.98
CA SER A 380 33.16 -11.28 18.69
C SER A 380 31.71 -11.06 18.23
N LEU A 381 31.30 -9.81 18.06
CA LEU A 381 30.01 -9.45 17.48
C LEU A 381 29.99 -9.80 15.98
N ALA A 382 28.84 -10.23 15.46
CA ALA A 382 28.68 -10.45 14.03
C ALA A 382 28.90 -9.13 13.26
N ASP A 383 29.71 -9.18 12.19
CA ASP A 383 29.87 -8.05 11.28
C ASP A 383 28.74 -8.11 10.23
N PRO A 384 27.86 -7.09 10.14
CA PRO A 384 26.83 -7.02 9.12
C PRO A 384 27.34 -6.98 7.66
N GLY A 385 28.65 -6.77 7.43
CA GLY A 385 29.22 -6.67 6.10
C GLY A 385 28.83 -5.36 5.40
N GLU A 386 29.28 -5.15 4.16
CA GLU A 386 29.03 -3.90 3.44
C GLU A 386 27.54 -3.67 3.16
N VAL A 387 26.85 -4.70 2.66
CA VAL A 387 25.41 -4.64 2.36
C VAL A 387 24.60 -4.39 3.63
N GLY A 388 24.83 -5.15 4.70
CA GLY A 388 24.12 -4.96 5.97
C GLY A 388 24.37 -3.57 6.57
N ARG A 389 25.60 -3.04 6.51
CA ARG A 389 25.89 -1.67 6.94
C ARG A 389 25.14 -0.62 6.13
N SER A 390 24.98 -0.83 4.82
CA SER A 390 24.20 0.08 3.96
C SER A 390 22.71 0.12 4.33
N LEU A 391 22.20 -0.97 4.90
CA LEU A 391 20.85 -1.10 5.46
C LEU A 391 20.75 -0.61 6.91
N GLY A 392 21.84 -0.12 7.49
CA GLY A 392 21.88 0.35 8.89
C GLY A 392 21.83 -0.78 9.94
N TRP A 393 22.14 -2.01 9.56
CA TRP A 393 22.07 -3.16 10.45
C TRP A 393 23.17 -3.18 11.51
N GLY A 394 22.83 -3.72 12.68
CA GLY A 394 23.77 -4.09 13.73
C GLY A 394 24.12 -5.57 13.70
N ALA A 395 24.76 -6.03 14.78
CA ALA A 395 25.17 -7.42 14.94
C ALA A 395 23.98 -8.38 15.11
N ASP A 396 22.85 -7.89 15.65
CA ASP A 396 21.67 -8.71 15.93
C ASP A 396 20.98 -9.11 14.62
N GLU A 397 20.71 -8.14 13.73
CA GLU A 397 20.14 -8.42 12.41
C GLU A 397 21.06 -9.33 11.60
N ALA A 398 22.36 -9.05 11.60
CA ALA A 398 23.38 -9.86 10.94
C ALA A 398 23.36 -11.32 11.40
N SER A 399 23.28 -11.55 12.71
CA SER A 399 23.28 -12.90 13.32
C SER A 399 22.04 -13.71 12.93
N VAL A 400 20.88 -13.06 12.81
CA VAL A 400 19.62 -13.73 12.43
C VAL A 400 19.68 -14.32 11.02
N VAL A 401 20.29 -13.60 10.07
CA VAL A 401 20.24 -13.97 8.64
C VAL A 401 21.48 -14.68 8.13
N ALA A 402 22.62 -14.56 8.83
CA ALA A 402 23.89 -15.12 8.37
C ALA A 402 23.82 -16.62 7.97
N PRO A 403 23.19 -17.53 8.75
CA PRO A 403 23.13 -18.94 8.38
C PRO A 403 22.42 -19.18 7.03
N TYR A 404 21.41 -18.35 6.72
CA TYR A 404 20.62 -18.45 5.51
C TYR A 404 21.38 -17.84 4.32
N LEU A 405 21.86 -16.60 4.46
CA LEU A 405 22.56 -15.90 3.39
C LEU A 405 23.85 -16.61 2.96
N GLN A 406 24.51 -17.35 3.86
CA GLN A 406 25.69 -18.15 3.52
C GLN A 406 25.45 -19.20 2.43
N ARG A 407 24.20 -19.62 2.20
CA ARG A 407 23.86 -20.61 1.17
C ARG A 407 23.51 -19.99 -0.18
N HIS A 408 23.28 -18.69 -0.23
CA HIS A 408 22.85 -17.99 -1.44
C HIS A 408 23.94 -17.83 -2.52
N PRO A 409 25.22 -17.50 -2.23
CA PRO A 409 26.22 -17.22 -3.28
C PRO A 409 26.38 -18.33 -4.32
N ASP A 410 26.26 -19.59 -3.91
CA ASP A 410 26.33 -20.75 -4.79
C ASP A 410 25.11 -20.88 -5.71
N GLN A 411 23.96 -20.36 -5.28
CA GLN A 411 22.69 -20.38 -5.99
C GLN A 411 22.40 -19.06 -6.73
N CYS A 412 23.20 -18.02 -6.52
CA CYS A 412 22.96 -16.68 -7.06
C CYS A 412 22.77 -16.73 -8.59
N PRO A 413 21.66 -16.19 -9.14
CA PRO A 413 21.34 -16.30 -10.56
C PRO A 413 22.16 -15.33 -11.43
N LEU A 414 22.88 -14.40 -10.79
CA LEU A 414 23.63 -13.35 -11.46
C LEU A 414 25.02 -13.81 -11.91
N SER A 415 25.46 -13.30 -13.04
CA SER A 415 26.80 -13.57 -13.55
C SER A 415 27.88 -12.81 -12.77
N ALA A 416 29.06 -13.42 -12.64
CA ALA A 416 30.25 -12.75 -12.09
C ALA A 416 30.87 -11.76 -13.10
N ASP A 417 30.65 -11.98 -14.40
CA ASP A 417 31.39 -11.31 -15.48
C ASP A 417 30.58 -10.22 -16.22
N ALA A 418 29.33 -9.98 -15.82
CA ALA A 418 28.46 -9.03 -16.50
C ALA A 418 27.58 -8.26 -15.52
N HIS A 419 27.43 -6.95 -15.76
CA HIS A 419 26.33 -6.20 -15.19
C HIS A 419 25.06 -6.56 -15.94
N GLU A 420 24.19 -7.32 -15.29
CA GLU A 420 22.89 -7.69 -15.87
C GLU A 420 21.85 -6.59 -15.64
N VAL A 421 20.87 -6.51 -16.54
CA VAL A 421 19.71 -5.66 -16.34
C VAL A 421 18.81 -6.37 -15.34
N VAL A 422 18.98 -6.00 -14.07
CA VAL A 422 18.24 -6.58 -12.94
C VAL A 422 17.28 -5.56 -12.35
N ARG A 423 16.15 -6.03 -11.87
CA ARG A 423 15.26 -5.27 -10.98
C ARG A 423 14.89 -6.17 -9.81
N PRO A 424 15.55 -6.02 -8.65
CA PRO A 424 15.05 -6.64 -7.44
C PRO A 424 13.72 -5.98 -7.06
N GLU A 425 12.83 -6.77 -6.46
CA GLU A 425 11.64 -6.26 -5.77
C GLU A 425 10.74 -5.35 -6.63
N CYS A 426 10.67 -5.60 -7.95
CA CYS A 426 9.87 -4.76 -8.85
C CYS A 426 8.42 -5.23 -8.95
N ALA A 427 7.47 -4.30 -8.82
CA ALA A 427 6.06 -4.60 -8.99
C ALA A 427 5.71 -4.87 -10.46
N ILE A 428 5.06 -5.99 -10.73
CA ILE A 428 4.43 -6.34 -11.99
C ILE A 428 2.93 -6.23 -11.79
N THR A 429 2.29 -5.28 -12.47
CA THR A 429 0.86 -5.01 -12.33
C THR A 429 0.13 -5.07 -13.66
N VAL A 430 -0.97 -5.80 -13.69
CA VAL A 430 -1.84 -5.96 -14.86
C VAL A 430 -3.31 -5.74 -14.50
N HIS A 431 -4.12 -5.43 -15.51
CA HIS A 431 -5.57 -5.44 -15.42
C HIS A 431 -6.10 -6.66 -16.17
N ASP A 432 -6.66 -7.62 -15.44
CA ASP A 432 -7.52 -8.62 -16.06
C ASP A 432 -8.84 -7.95 -16.38
N THR A 433 -9.05 -7.61 -17.66
CA THR A 433 -10.25 -6.88 -18.10
C THR A 433 -11.51 -7.73 -18.08
N ASP A 434 -11.38 -9.06 -18.15
CA ASP A 434 -12.53 -9.96 -18.12
C ASP A 434 -13.06 -10.11 -16.69
N ALA A 435 -12.14 -10.23 -15.72
CA ALA A 435 -12.48 -10.28 -14.31
C ALA A 435 -12.67 -8.90 -13.64
N ASP A 436 -12.16 -7.83 -14.26
CA ASP A 436 -12.02 -6.47 -13.72
C ASP A 436 -11.22 -6.41 -12.40
N ILE A 437 -10.10 -7.14 -12.38
CA ILE A 437 -9.19 -7.24 -11.24
C ILE A 437 -7.83 -6.66 -11.62
N ILE A 438 -7.27 -5.83 -10.75
CA ILE A 438 -5.87 -5.39 -10.80
C ILE A 438 -5.03 -6.41 -10.04
N LEU A 439 -4.30 -7.27 -10.75
CA LEU A 439 -3.33 -8.17 -10.15
C LEU A 439 -1.99 -7.46 -10.02
N THR A 440 -1.40 -7.48 -8.83
CA THR A 440 -0.02 -7.03 -8.58
C THR A 440 0.75 -8.15 -7.91
N THR A 441 1.92 -8.49 -8.47
CA THR A 441 2.93 -9.30 -7.79
C THR A 441 4.22 -8.48 -7.70
N ARG A 442 5.06 -8.80 -6.73
CA ARG A 442 6.37 -8.17 -6.54
C ARG A 442 7.38 -9.30 -6.36
N PRO A 443 7.98 -9.80 -7.45
CA PRO A 443 8.96 -10.85 -7.34
C PRO A 443 10.25 -10.31 -6.72
N ASP A 444 10.93 -11.16 -5.94
CA ASP A 444 12.17 -10.81 -5.27
C ASP A 444 13.26 -10.37 -6.28
N LEU A 445 13.33 -11.01 -7.46
CA LEU A 445 14.28 -10.65 -8.52
C LEU A 445 13.73 -10.86 -9.92
N VAL A 446 13.96 -9.89 -10.81
CA VAL A 446 13.79 -10.03 -12.25
C VAL A 446 15.10 -9.75 -12.99
N ILE A 447 15.49 -10.64 -13.90
CA ILE A 447 16.66 -10.50 -14.78
C ILE A 447 16.19 -10.51 -16.24
N GLU A 448 16.55 -9.48 -17.00
CA GLU A 448 16.41 -9.49 -18.46
C GLU A 448 17.66 -10.12 -19.09
N ARG A 449 17.44 -11.10 -19.97
CA ARG A 449 18.46 -11.78 -20.76
C ARG A 449 18.15 -11.62 -22.24
N SER A 450 19.18 -11.55 -23.07
CA SER A 450 19.05 -11.53 -24.53
C SER A 450 19.27 -12.92 -25.10
N VAL A 451 18.37 -13.40 -25.94
CA VAL A 451 18.53 -14.66 -26.66
C VAL A 451 18.66 -14.37 -28.15
N PRO A 452 19.63 -14.99 -28.85
CA PRO A 452 19.80 -14.79 -30.29
C PRO A 452 18.50 -15.05 -31.04
N GLY A 453 18.15 -14.11 -31.93
CA GLY A 453 17.05 -14.31 -32.85
C GLY A 453 17.31 -15.46 -33.82
N SER A 454 16.26 -15.98 -34.45
CA SER A 454 16.41 -16.81 -35.65
C SER A 454 17.26 -16.07 -36.69
N PRO A 455 18.02 -16.75 -37.58
CA PRO A 455 18.86 -16.08 -38.58
C PRO A 455 18.09 -14.99 -39.35
N GLY A 456 18.52 -13.73 -39.20
CA GLY A 456 17.87 -12.55 -39.80
C GLY A 456 16.84 -11.83 -38.93
N ALA A 457 16.56 -12.30 -37.72
CA ALA A 457 15.76 -11.63 -36.70
C ALA A 457 16.67 -10.96 -35.64
N PRO A 458 16.25 -9.82 -35.05
CA PRO A 458 16.97 -9.24 -33.92
C PRO A 458 16.93 -10.18 -32.71
N ASP A 459 17.89 -10.02 -31.81
CA ASP A 459 17.83 -10.66 -30.50
C ASP A 459 16.56 -10.26 -29.77
N ARG A 460 16.03 -11.17 -28.96
CA ARG A 460 14.80 -10.97 -28.21
C ARG A 460 15.07 -11.03 -26.70
N PRO A 461 14.36 -10.20 -25.90
CA PRO A 461 14.45 -10.29 -24.46
C PRO A 461 13.74 -11.56 -23.95
N THR A 462 14.29 -12.15 -22.91
CA THR A 462 13.71 -13.22 -22.08
C THR A 462 13.93 -12.87 -20.63
N PHE A 463 13.09 -13.41 -19.76
CA PHE A 463 13.10 -13.04 -18.35
C PHE A 463 13.34 -14.26 -17.48
N LEU A 464 14.18 -14.07 -16.46
CA LEU A 464 14.23 -14.93 -15.29
C LEU A 464 13.57 -14.17 -14.15
N ILE A 465 12.48 -14.70 -13.61
CA ILE A 465 11.88 -14.21 -12.37
C ILE A 465 12.23 -15.19 -11.25
N ARG A 466 12.72 -14.70 -10.12
CA ARG A 466 13.03 -15.53 -8.95
C ARG A 466 12.29 -15.05 -7.71
N GLU A 467 11.72 -16.02 -7.01
CA GLU A 467 11.11 -15.90 -5.68
C GLU A 467 12.01 -16.61 -4.66
N THR A 468 12.21 -16.05 -3.48
CA THR A 468 13.06 -16.62 -2.41
C THR A 468 12.24 -16.84 -1.16
N LYS A 469 12.35 -18.02 -0.54
CA LYS A 469 11.67 -18.33 0.72
C LYS A 469 12.63 -18.89 1.76
N THR A 470 12.60 -18.32 2.96
CA THR A 470 13.41 -18.78 4.09
C THR A 470 12.67 -19.82 4.91
N LEU A 471 13.20 -21.04 4.97
CA LEU A 471 12.50 -22.20 5.53
C LEU A 471 13.37 -22.98 6.53
N THR A 472 12.73 -23.82 7.34
CA THR A 472 13.42 -24.87 8.11
C THR A 472 13.39 -26.15 7.28
N MET A 473 14.54 -26.58 6.73
CA MET A 473 14.67 -27.56 5.62
C MET A 473 14.05 -28.96 5.86
N ARG A 474 13.77 -29.38 7.10
CA ARG A 474 13.12 -30.69 7.41
C ARG A 474 11.77 -30.93 6.71
N ARG A 475 11.26 -29.97 5.94
CA ARG A 475 9.92 -29.96 5.32
C ARG A 475 9.91 -30.06 3.79
N LEU A 476 11.07 -30.13 3.12
CA LEU A 476 11.14 -30.05 1.65
C LEU A 476 11.28 -31.38 0.92
N GLU A 477 11.65 -32.46 1.60
CA GLU A 477 11.90 -33.79 0.99
C GLU A 477 10.65 -34.43 0.34
N ALA A 478 9.48 -33.77 0.40
CA ALA A 478 8.18 -34.31 -0.01
C ALA A 478 7.45 -33.53 -1.13
N HIS A 479 8.04 -32.48 -1.72
CA HIS A 479 7.34 -31.64 -2.70
C HIS A 479 7.89 -31.82 -4.12
N ASP A 480 7.01 -32.22 -5.04
CA ASP A 480 7.27 -32.14 -6.49
C ASP A 480 7.06 -30.70 -7.02
N GLU A 481 7.50 -30.44 -8.26
CA GLU A 481 7.43 -29.12 -8.91
C GLU A 481 6.00 -28.54 -8.92
N ILE A 482 5.00 -29.36 -9.21
CA ILE A 482 3.60 -28.93 -9.28
C ILE A 482 3.08 -28.56 -7.88
N SER A 483 3.48 -29.31 -6.85
CA SER A 483 3.15 -29.00 -5.45
C SER A 483 3.69 -27.64 -5.02
N LEU A 484 4.86 -27.23 -5.51
CA LEU A 484 5.43 -25.90 -5.25
C LEU A 484 4.61 -24.78 -5.90
N ILE A 485 4.15 -24.97 -7.15
CA ILE A 485 3.23 -24.03 -7.83
C ILE A 485 1.92 -23.85 -7.03
N HIS A 486 1.40 -24.95 -6.47
CA HIS A 486 0.21 -24.88 -5.61
C HIS A 486 0.47 -24.20 -4.28
N HIS A 487 1.64 -24.43 -3.67
CA HIS A 487 1.96 -23.89 -2.35
C HIS A 487 2.29 -22.40 -2.38
N PHE A 488 2.87 -21.91 -3.48
CA PHE A 488 3.39 -20.55 -3.62
C PHE A 488 2.63 -19.77 -4.72
N PRO A 489 1.53 -19.07 -4.37
CA PRO A 489 0.71 -18.32 -5.34
C PRO A 489 1.49 -17.30 -6.17
N GLN A 490 2.57 -16.75 -5.62
CA GLN A 490 3.46 -15.81 -6.32
C GLN A 490 4.22 -16.44 -7.49
N VAL A 491 4.62 -17.71 -7.36
CA VAL A 491 5.22 -18.48 -8.47
C VAL A 491 4.17 -18.71 -9.56
N ALA A 492 2.97 -19.15 -9.18
CA ALA A 492 1.87 -19.34 -10.13
C ALA A 492 1.50 -18.03 -10.85
N ALA A 493 1.42 -16.92 -10.12
CA ALA A 493 1.15 -15.60 -10.69
C ALA A 493 2.26 -15.16 -11.66
N ALA A 494 3.54 -15.29 -11.30
CA ALA A 494 4.66 -14.95 -12.17
C ALA A 494 4.66 -15.77 -13.47
N ILE A 495 4.40 -17.08 -13.38
CA ILE A 495 4.27 -17.97 -14.54
C ILE A 495 3.11 -17.49 -15.44
N CYS A 496 1.93 -17.25 -14.88
CA CYS A 496 0.76 -16.79 -15.65
C CYS A 496 0.99 -15.45 -16.34
N LEU A 497 1.61 -14.49 -15.64
CA LEU A 497 1.92 -13.16 -16.16
C LEU A 497 2.93 -13.23 -17.31
N LEU A 498 4.07 -13.90 -17.11
CA LEU A 498 5.05 -14.07 -18.18
C LEU A 498 4.45 -14.85 -19.35
N ALA A 499 3.73 -15.95 -19.11
CA ALA A 499 3.11 -16.75 -20.17
C ALA A 499 2.03 -15.98 -20.96
N ALA A 500 1.45 -14.92 -20.39
CA ALA A 500 0.58 -13.98 -21.08
C ALA A 500 1.35 -12.91 -21.88
N GLY A 501 2.68 -12.97 -21.87
CA GLY A 501 3.58 -12.06 -22.57
C GLY A 501 3.80 -10.75 -21.82
N VAL A 502 3.50 -10.65 -20.53
CA VAL A 502 3.73 -9.40 -19.77
C VAL A 502 5.23 -9.12 -19.67
N ASP A 503 5.67 -7.94 -20.12
CA ASP A 503 7.03 -7.46 -19.91
C ASP A 503 7.19 -6.94 -18.47
N PRO A 504 7.99 -7.60 -17.61
CA PRO A 504 8.13 -7.19 -16.21
C PRO A 504 8.79 -5.82 -16.02
N LEU A 505 9.60 -5.39 -17.00
CA LEU A 505 10.46 -4.20 -16.87
C LEU A 505 9.92 -3.00 -17.67
N SER A 506 9.00 -3.24 -18.60
CA SER A 506 8.37 -2.21 -19.43
C SER A 506 6.84 -2.24 -19.28
N PRO A 507 6.27 -1.47 -18.34
CA PRO A 507 4.83 -1.48 -18.10
C PRO A 507 4.01 -1.24 -19.38
N GLY A 508 2.99 -2.08 -19.60
CA GLY A 508 2.11 -1.98 -20.77
C GLY A 508 2.61 -2.66 -22.05
N ARG A 509 3.86 -3.14 -22.08
CA ARG A 509 4.42 -3.86 -23.22
C ARG A 509 4.14 -5.36 -23.14
N VAL A 510 3.91 -5.97 -24.31
CA VAL A 510 3.77 -7.41 -24.48
C VAL A 510 4.97 -7.98 -25.26
N ILE A 511 5.48 -9.12 -24.84
CA ILE A 511 6.64 -9.84 -25.38
C ILE A 511 6.31 -11.29 -25.69
N ASP A 512 7.19 -11.96 -26.43
CA ASP A 512 7.16 -13.41 -26.62
C ASP A 512 7.72 -14.11 -25.35
N PRO A 513 6.93 -14.97 -24.68
CA PRO A 513 7.35 -15.60 -23.43
C PRO A 513 8.39 -16.70 -23.58
N SER A 514 8.59 -17.25 -24.79
CA SER A 514 9.41 -18.46 -24.97
C SER A 514 10.82 -18.29 -24.46
N GLY A 515 11.40 -19.32 -23.84
CA GLY A 515 12.73 -19.27 -23.22
C GLY A 515 12.83 -18.46 -21.91
N SER A 516 11.74 -17.84 -21.43
CA SER A 516 11.69 -17.25 -20.09
C SER A 516 11.43 -18.33 -19.03
N VAL A 517 11.87 -18.07 -17.80
CA VAL A 517 11.86 -19.03 -16.69
C VAL A 517 11.42 -18.34 -15.41
N VAL A 518 10.64 -19.04 -14.59
CA VAL A 518 10.37 -18.65 -13.20
C VAL A 518 11.10 -19.60 -12.27
N GLU A 519 11.72 -19.11 -11.21
CA GLU A 519 12.46 -19.90 -10.24
C GLU A 519 11.95 -19.66 -8.82
N ILE A 520 12.02 -20.69 -7.99
CA ILE A 520 11.90 -20.54 -6.54
C ILE A 520 13.17 -21.03 -5.86
N GLU A 521 13.79 -20.15 -5.09
CA GLU A 521 14.91 -20.43 -4.20
C GLU A 521 14.39 -20.70 -2.79
N LEU A 522 14.75 -21.86 -2.25
CA LEU A 522 14.37 -22.32 -0.93
C LEU A 522 15.61 -22.29 -0.05
N LEU A 523 15.68 -21.27 0.81
CA LEU A 523 16.86 -20.95 1.60
C LEU A 523 16.70 -21.47 3.03
N GLY A 524 17.45 -22.50 3.37
CA GLY A 524 17.60 -23.02 4.71
C GLY A 524 18.85 -22.52 5.42
N ALA A 525 18.92 -22.72 6.73
CA ALA A 525 20.14 -22.45 7.50
C ALA A 525 21.29 -23.42 7.14
N ASP A 526 20.95 -24.65 6.74
CA ASP A 526 21.92 -25.72 6.48
C ASP A 526 22.10 -26.03 5.00
N ASP A 527 21.13 -25.66 4.15
CA ASP A 527 21.07 -26.04 2.74
C ASP A 527 20.22 -25.05 1.93
N ALA A 528 20.39 -25.04 0.61
CA ALA A 528 19.60 -24.25 -0.32
C ALA A 528 19.32 -25.02 -1.61
N SER A 529 18.12 -24.86 -2.15
CA SER A 529 17.75 -25.44 -3.45
C SER A 529 17.03 -24.43 -4.33
N VAL A 530 17.15 -24.60 -5.64
CA VAL A 530 16.44 -23.81 -6.64
C VAL A 530 15.65 -24.76 -7.54
N VAL A 531 14.37 -24.47 -7.73
CA VAL A 531 13.50 -25.17 -8.68
C VAL A 531 13.10 -24.20 -9.78
N ALA A 532 13.26 -24.61 -11.03
CA ALA A 532 13.04 -23.79 -12.21
C ALA A 532 11.83 -24.29 -13.02
N PHE A 533 11.02 -23.35 -13.49
CA PHE A 533 9.77 -23.57 -14.22
C PHE A 533 9.89 -22.94 -15.61
N ALA A 534 10.14 -23.77 -16.62
CA ALA A 534 10.25 -23.32 -18.01
C ALA A 534 8.86 -23.03 -18.59
N LEU A 535 8.67 -21.85 -19.19
CA LEU A 535 7.37 -21.47 -19.77
C LEU A 535 7.06 -22.18 -21.10
N ASP A 536 8.06 -22.80 -21.72
CA ASP A 536 7.88 -23.63 -22.91
C ASP A 536 7.26 -25.00 -22.58
N ASP A 537 7.18 -25.37 -21.30
CA ASP A 537 6.44 -26.56 -20.85
C ASP A 537 4.95 -26.21 -20.63
N PRO A 538 4.03 -26.71 -21.48
CA PRO A 538 2.61 -26.44 -21.34
C PRO A 538 2.01 -27.01 -20.04
N HIS A 539 2.61 -28.04 -19.43
CA HIS A 539 2.14 -28.59 -18.16
C HIS A 539 2.38 -27.64 -17.00
N VAL A 540 3.53 -26.95 -16.98
CA VAL A 540 3.86 -25.92 -16.00
C VAL A 540 2.88 -24.77 -16.08
N VAL A 541 2.64 -24.23 -17.29
CA VAL A 541 1.72 -23.12 -17.51
C VAL A 541 0.28 -23.51 -17.14
N LEU A 542 -0.16 -24.73 -17.49
CA LEU A 542 -1.49 -25.21 -17.14
C LEU A 542 -1.66 -25.38 -15.63
N ALA A 543 -0.68 -25.94 -14.94
CA ALA A 543 -0.70 -26.10 -13.48
C ALA A 543 -0.75 -24.74 -12.77
N ALA A 544 0.03 -23.76 -13.22
CA ALA A 544 0.01 -22.41 -12.68
C ALA A 544 -1.35 -21.73 -12.86
N ARG A 545 -1.93 -21.80 -14.07
CA ARG A 545 -3.26 -21.25 -14.35
C ARG A 545 -4.33 -21.90 -13.48
N ALA A 546 -4.33 -23.22 -13.34
CA ALA A 546 -5.29 -23.94 -12.51
C ALA A 546 -5.15 -23.56 -11.02
N SER A 547 -3.92 -23.51 -10.49
CA SER A 547 -3.62 -23.09 -9.12
C SER A 547 -4.12 -21.66 -8.83
N LEU A 548 -3.82 -20.72 -9.73
CA LEU A 548 -4.22 -19.33 -9.57
C LEU A 548 -5.74 -19.18 -9.68
N ALA A 549 -6.35 -19.76 -10.71
CA ALA A 549 -7.79 -19.69 -10.93
C ALA A 549 -8.58 -20.20 -9.72
N GLN A 550 -8.21 -21.35 -9.15
CA GLN A 550 -8.88 -21.90 -7.97
C GLN A 550 -8.91 -20.91 -6.80
N ARG A 551 -7.76 -20.29 -6.48
CA ARG A 551 -7.64 -19.36 -5.35
C ARG A 551 -8.38 -18.04 -5.62
N VAL A 552 -8.34 -17.56 -6.86
CA VAL A 552 -9.01 -16.31 -7.24
C VAL A 552 -10.51 -16.50 -7.28
N ASP A 553 -11.00 -17.64 -7.76
CA ASP A 553 -12.43 -17.95 -7.84
C ASP A 553 -13.08 -17.96 -6.45
N GLU A 554 -12.41 -18.59 -5.47
CA GLU A 554 -12.82 -18.57 -4.06
C GLU A 554 -12.85 -17.16 -3.48
N TRP A 555 -11.95 -16.26 -3.90
CA TRP A 555 -11.86 -14.90 -3.38
C TRP A 555 -12.82 -13.92 -4.07
N VAL A 556 -13.03 -14.04 -5.38
CA VAL A 556 -13.81 -13.10 -6.17
C VAL A 556 -15.31 -13.26 -5.92
N HIS A 557 -15.76 -14.49 -5.66
CA HIS A 557 -17.16 -14.83 -5.42
C HIS A 557 -17.52 -14.97 -3.94
N ASP A 558 -16.56 -14.76 -3.02
CA ASP A 558 -16.84 -14.75 -1.59
C ASP A 558 -17.48 -13.42 -1.17
N ASP A 559 -18.79 -13.44 -0.99
CA ASP A 559 -19.61 -12.33 -0.49
C ASP A 559 -19.85 -12.40 1.03
N THR A 560 -19.57 -13.55 1.65
CA THR A 560 -19.81 -13.79 3.08
C THR A 560 -18.65 -13.34 3.95
N HIS A 561 -17.43 -13.42 3.42
CA HIS A 561 -16.18 -13.20 4.13
C HIS A 561 -16.15 -13.95 5.47
N ALA A 562 -16.57 -15.23 5.43
CA ALA A 562 -16.79 -16.01 6.64
C ALA A 562 -15.51 -16.08 7.49
N PRO A 563 -15.58 -15.74 8.79
CA PRO A 563 -14.43 -15.85 9.68
C PRO A 563 -14.05 -17.33 9.84
N ARG A 564 -12.74 -17.58 9.93
CA ARG A 564 -12.17 -18.89 10.25
C ARG A 564 -11.37 -18.77 11.55
N PRO A 565 -12.02 -18.84 12.74
CA PRO A 565 -11.31 -18.74 14.02
C PRO A 565 -10.28 -19.86 14.19
N GLY A 566 -9.13 -19.55 14.77
CA GLY A 566 -8.05 -20.51 15.02
C GLY A 566 -6.85 -19.84 15.69
N ARG A 567 -5.71 -20.54 15.79
CA ARG A 567 -4.48 -20.01 16.44
C ARG A 567 -3.97 -18.72 15.79
N GLN A 568 -4.24 -18.53 14.50
CA GLN A 568 -3.97 -17.30 13.77
C GLN A 568 -4.67 -16.06 14.38
N CYS A 569 -5.79 -16.24 15.10
CA CYS A 569 -6.53 -15.13 15.72
C CYS A 569 -5.73 -14.43 16.82
N GLU A 570 -4.86 -15.15 17.54
CA GLU A 570 -3.97 -14.57 18.56
C GLU A 570 -3.07 -13.48 17.98
N ARG A 571 -2.77 -13.59 16.69
CA ARG A 571 -1.80 -12.76 15.96
C ARG A 571 -2.43 -11.98 14.83
N CYS A 572 -3.76 -12.05 14.71
CA CYS A 572 -4.47 -11.38 13.64
C CYS A 572 -4.32 -9.87 13.81
N PRO A 573 -3.82 -9.15 12.79
CA PRO A 573 -3.56 -7.71 12.90
C PRO A 573 -4.84 -6.89 13.04
N VAL A 574 -6.02 -7.45 12.78
CA VAL A 574 -7.32 -6.76 12.93
C VAL A 574 -8.17 -7.36 14.05
N ARG A 575 -7.55 -8.12 14.95
CA ARG A 575 -8.26 -8.83 16.02
C ARG A 575 -9.09 -7.90 16.92
N ALA A 576 -8.65 -6.66 17.13
CA ALA A 576 -9.37 -5.67 17.95
C ALA A 576 -10.73 -5.27 17.36
N TRP A 577 -10.95 -5.51 16.07
CA TRP A 577 -12.16 -5.13 15.33
C TRP A 577 -12.98 -6.33 14.88
N CYS A 578 -12.54 -7.55 15.19
CA CYS A 578 -13.17 -8.79 14.77
C CYS A 578 -14.09 -9.32 15.88
N SER A 579 -15.39 -9.43 15.59
CA SER A 579 -16.38 -9.97 16.54
C SER A 579 -16.37 -11.50 16.63
N ALA A 580 -15.70 -12.19 15.71
CA ALA A 580 -15.65 -13.66 15.64
C ALA A 580 -14.54 -14.26 16.53
N MET A 581 -13.94 -13.48 17.43
CA MET A 581 -12.94 -13.95 18.38
C MET A 581 -13.61 -14.75 19.51
N THR A 582 -14.09 -15.94 19.19
CA THR A 582 -14.36 -16.98 20.19
C THR A 582 -13.30 -18.04 19.97
N LEU A 583 -12.27 -18.05 20.82
CA LEU A 583 -11.36 -19.19 20.88
C LEU A 583 -12.20 -20.38 21.37
N PRO A 584 -12.17 -21.55 20.70
CA PRO A 584 -12.72 -22.76 21.29
C PRO A 584 -12.08 -23.00 22.65
N ASP A 585 -12.85 -23.49 23.62
CA ASP A 585 -12.37 -23.85 24.95
C ASP A 585 -11.22 -24.88 24.78
N PRO A 586 -10.05 -24.74 25.44
CA PRO A 586 -8.98 -25.74 25.34
C PRO A 586 -9.43 -27.17 25.68
N ASP A 587 -10.53 -27.32 26.43
CA ASP A 587 -11.13 -28.62 26.78
C ASP A 587 -11.96 -29.24 25.64
N ASP A 588 -12.32 -28.48 24.59
CA ASP A 588 -13.02 -29.01 23.39
C ASP A 588 -12.05 -29.69 22.40
N LEU A 589 -10.73 -29.65 22.65
CA LEU A 589 -9.72 -30.33 21.82
C LEU A 589 -9.47 -31.79 22.22
N ASP A 590 -10.06 -32.26 23.33
CA ASP A 590 -9.98 -33.64 23.83
C ASP A 590 -11.41 -34.23 24.04
N GLY A 591 -12.18 -34.38 22.95
CA GLY A 591 -13.48 -35.09 22.92
C GLY A 591 -13.47 -36.26 21.92
N PRO A 592 -14.19 -37.37 22.16
CA PRO A 592 -13.76 -38.72 21.82
C PRO A 592 -13.84 -39.06 20.32
N SER A 593 -12.83 -39.81 19.89
CA SER A 593 -12.84 -40.58 18.64
C SER A 593 -13.97 -41.61 18.68
N ASP A 594 -15.10 -41.30 18.04
CA ASP A 594 -15.99 -42.23 17.32
C ASP A 594 -17.41 -41.64 17.19
N VAL A 595 -17.75 -41.05 16.03
CA VAL A 595 -19.09 -41.22 15.41
C VAL A 595 -18.99 -41.03 13.89
N ALA A 596 -19.61 -41.94 13.16
CA ALA A 596 -19.57 -42.12 11.72
C ALA A 596 -20.37 -41.09 10.89
N ALA A 597 -19.83 -40.83 9.68
CA ALA A 597 -20.49 -40.56 8.40
C ALA A 597 -21.72 -39.62 8.34
N GLY A 598 -21.44 -38.38 7.93
CA GLY A 598 -22.38 -37.47 7.27
C GLY A 598 -21.61 -36.28 6.70
N ASP A 599 -21.33 -36.32 5.39
CA ASP A 599 -20.61 -35.28 4.61
C ASP A 599 -21.35 -33.93 4.64
N PRO A 600 -20.65 -32.85 5.04
CA PRO A 600 -20.58 -31.69 4.18
C PRO A 600 -19.14 -31.14 4.03
N SER A 601 -18.67 -31.06 2.79
CA SER A 601 -17.74 -30.05 2.25
C SER A 601 -16.47 -29.74 3.09
N GLY A 602 -15.44 -30.56 2.91
CA GLY A 602 -14.20 -30.14 2.25
C GLY A 602 -13.34 -28.99 2.82
N ALA A 603 -13.50 -28.56 4.07
CA ALA A 603 -12.51 -27.68 4.71
C ALA A 603 -11.53 -28.53 5.54
N ALA A 604 -10.51 -29.08 4.89
CA ALA A 604 -9.40 -29.74 5.59
C ALA A 604 -8.67 -28.71 6.45
N ALA A 605 -8.60 -28.93 7.76
CA ALA A 605 -7.73 -28.17 8.63
C ALA A 605 -6.30 -28.22 8.07
N LEU A 606 -5.68 -27.06 7.82
CA LEU A 606 -4.31 -26.98 7.34
C LEU A 606 -3.40 -27.76 8.31
N PRO A 607 -2.62 -28.76 7.85
CA PRO A 607 -1.66 -29.49 8.67
C PRO A 607 -0.81 -28.54 9.54
N ARG A 608 -0.43 -28.99 10.75
CA ARG A 608 0.45 -28.23 11.67
C ARG A 608 1.75 -27.76 11.00
N ASP A 609 2.18 -28.45 9.95
CA ASP A 609 3.37 -28.16 9.16
C ASP A 609 3.21 -26.90 8.29
N ILE A 610 1.98 -26.52 7.93
CA ILE A 610 1.65 -25.34 7.12
C ILE A 610 1.68 -24.06 7.97
N LEU A 611 1.28 -24.11 9.24
CA LEU A 611 1.24 -22.94 10.14
C LEU A 611 2.61 -22.29 10.39
N ALA A 612 3.71 -23.03 10.36
CA ALA A 612 5.04 -22.46 10.54
C ALA A 612 5.69 -21.96 9.22
N LEU A 613 5.19 -22.40 8.06
CA LEU A 613 5.46 -21.77 6.75
C LEU A 613 4.69 -20.44 6.63
N ILE A 614 3.43 -20.43 7.10
CA ILE A 614 2.55 -19.25 7.19
C ILE A 614 3.21 -18.09 7.98
N GLU A 615 3.93 -18.39 9.07
CA GLU A 615 4.52 -17.36 9.96
C GLU A 615 5.70 -16.58 9.35
N ALA A 616 6.38 -17.12 8.33
CA ALA A 616 7.48 -16.43 7.65
C ALA A 616 6.99 -15.45 6.57
N ASP A 617 5.86 -15.76 5.92
CA ASP A 617 5.34 -15.00 4.76
C ASP A 617 4.47 -13.80 5.17
N MET A 618 3.76 -13.88 6.30
CA MET A 618 2.93 -12.77 6.81
C MET A 618 3.75 -11.55 7.29
N GLY A 619 5.07 -11.65 7.38
CA GLY A 619 5.98 -10.57 7.78
C GLY A 619 6.31 -9.56 6.68
N VAL A 620 6.27 -9.98 5.41
CA VAL A 620 6.83 -9.20 4.28
C VAL A 620 5.87 -8.11 3.78
N VAL A 621 4.76 -7.89 4.47
CA VAL A 621 3.80 -6.85 4.09
C VAL A 621 4.21 -5.50 4.69
N SER A 622 5.25 -4.87 4.11
CA SER A 622 5.48 -3.42 4.26
C SER A 622 4.45 -2.66 3.41
N HIS A 623 3.19 -2.64 3.86
CA HIS A 623 2.22 -1.70 3.29
C HIS A 623 2.36 -0.35 4.00
N GLU A 624 3.30 0.44 3.50
CA GLU A 624 3.42 1.88 3.77
C GLU A 624 2.27 2.69 3.12
N GLU A 625 1.32 2.03 2.43
CA GLU A 625 0.44 2.65 1.44
C GLU A 625 -0.91 3.19 1.94
N PHE A 626 -1.29 3.02 3.22
CA PHE A 626 -2.64 3.39 3.68
C PHE A 626 -2.75 4.43 4.80
N ASP A 627 -1.65 5.01 5.26
CA ASP A 627 -1.73 6.15 6.19
C ASP A 627 -1.50 7.47 5.44
N PHE A 628 -2.59 8.01 4.89
CA PHE A 628 -2.63 9.39 4.42
C PHE A 628 -2.60 10.38 5.60
#